data_AF-A0A1F3CDD0-F1
#
_entry.id   AF-A0A1F3CDD0-F1
#
_cell.length_a   1.000
_cell.length_b   1.000
_cell.length_c   1.000
_cell.angle_alpha   90.00
_cell.angle_beta   90.00
_cell.angle_gamma   90.00
#
_symmetry.space_group_name_H-M   'P 1'
#
loop_
_entity.id
_entity.type
_entity.pdbx_description
1 polymer ?
#
loop_
_entity_poly.entity_id
_entity_poly.type
_entity_poly.pdbx_seq_one_letter_code
_entity_poly.pdbx_strand_id
1 'polypeptide(L)'
;MRKTPPTTSHRRGDVVLVGFVFSDETGRKLRPALVISEAAYTRARQEVVVAAITSNVQRRLFGDHLIADWKKAGLLFPSLVTGVVRTIKQTMIDRRLGTMPEPDIEAVNRTLRRSLDL
;
A
#
# COMPACT_ATOMS: atom_id res chain seq x y z
N MET A 1 13.72 -7.50 27.57
CA MET A 1 14.05 -6.29 26.77
C MET A 1 13.49 -6.47 25.36
N ARG A 2 12.46 -5.71 24.97
CA ARG A 2 11.99 -5.67 23.58
C ARG A 2 12.93 -4.75 22.79
N LYS A 3 13.67 -5.30 21.83
CA LYS A 3 14.44 -4.50 20.87
C LYS A 3 13.47 -3.64 20.07
N THR A 4 13.59 -2.32 20.14
CA THR A 4 12.88 -1.39 19.27
C THR A 4 13.32 -1.67 17.83
N PRO A 5 12.41 -1.99 16.90
CA PRO A 5 12.80 -2.19 15.51
C PRO A 5 13.37 -0.87 14.96
N PRO A 6 14.34 -0.93 14.03
CA PRO A 6 14.83 0.28 13.37
C PRO A 6 13.63 0.98 12.72
N THR A 7 13.54 2.30 12.91
CA THR A 7 12.61 3.21 12.22
C THR A 7 12.88 3.16 10.72
N THR A 8 12.40 2.11 10.08
CA THR A 8 12.48 1.95 8.63
C THR A 8 11.41 2.87 8.08
N SER A 9 11.80 4.10 7.73
CA SER A 9 10.85 5.07 7.20
C SER A 9 10.31 4.54 5.87
N HIS A 10 9.03 4.18 5.86
CA HIS A 10 8.32 3.77 4.65
C HIS A 10 8.10 4.99 3.77
N ARG A 11 8.44 4.86 2.49
CA ARG A 11 8.41 5.95 1.52
C ARG A 11 7.33 5.68 0.47
N ARG A 12 6.88 6.76 -0.18
CA ARG A 12 6.02 6.65 -1.36
C ARG A 12 6.59 5.63 -2.34
N GLY A 13 5.73 4.77 -2.89
CA GLY A 13 6.13 3.72 -3.83
C GLY A 13 6.54 2.41 -3.16
N ASP A 14 6.76 2.37 -1.84
CA ASP A 14 7.00 1.11 -1.15
C ASP A 14 5.74 0.24 -1.19
N VAL A 15 5.93 -1.04 -1.55
CA VAL A 15 4.92 -2.08 -1.41
C VAL A 15 5.17 -2.77 -0.08
N VAL A 16 4.19 -2.73 0.81
CA VAL A 16 4.32 -3.20 2.20
C VAL A 16 3.25 -4.25 2.50
N LEU A 17 3.58 -5.18 3.40
CA LEU A 17 2.62 -6.12 3.94
C LEU A 17 2.02 -5.53 5.22
N VAL A 18 0.71 -5.28 5.22
CA VAL A 18 -0.01 -4.68 6.34
C VAL A 18 -0.90 -5.74 6.98
N GLY A 19 -0.83 -5.83 8.30
CA GLY A 19 -1.70 -6.73 9.04
C GLY A 19 -2.98 -6.05 9.46
N PHE A 20 -4.07 -6.29 8.73
CA PHE A 20 -5.39 -5.82 9.09
C PHE A 20 -6.02 -6.76 10.11
N VAL A 21 -6.38 -6.24 11.28
CA VAL A 21 -7.25 -6.94 12.23
C VAL A 21 -8.67 -6.83 11.69
N PHE A 22 -9.40 -7.94 11.66
CA PHE A 22 -10.82 -7.90 11.31
C PHE A 22 -11.61 -7.09 12.34
N SER A 23 -12.73 -6.50 11.94
CA SER A 23 -13.58 -5.70 12.83
C SER A 23 -14.19 -6.51 13.98
N ASP A 24 -14.20 -7.84 13.86
CA ASP A 24 -14.66 -8.80 14.87
C ASP A 24 -13.52 -9.37 15.73
N GLU A 25 -12.29 -8.87 15.57
CA GLU A 25 -11.08 -9.30 16.29
C GLU A 25 -10.70 -10.79 16.11
N THR A 26 -11.38 -11.53 15.23
CA THR A 26 -11.21 -12.98 15.08
C THR A 26 -9.91 -13.40 14.35
N GLY A 27 -9.17 -12.44 13.79
CA GLY A 27 -7.91 -12.74 13.12
C GLY A 27 -7.22 -11.53 12.50
N ARG A 28 -6.00 -11.77 12.03
CA ARG A 28 -5.18 -10.79 11.30
C ARG A 28 -4.98 -11.29 9.87
N LYS A 29 -5.46 -10.56 8.88
CA LYS A 29 -5.17 -10.84 7.46
C LYS A 29 -4.10 -9.91 6.95
N LEU A 30 -2.96 -10.50 6.60
CA LEU A 30 -1.87 -9.80 5.94
C LEU A 30 -2.25 -9.52 4.49
N ARG A 31 -2.21 -8.25 4.09
CA ARG A 31 -2.49 -7.83 2.72
C ARG A 31 -1.43 -6.85 2.24
N PRO A 32 -0.96 -6.98 0.99
CA PRO A 32 -0.10 -5.97 0.41
C PRO A 32 -0.83 -4.63 0.29
N ALA A 33 -0.09 -3.54 0.42
CA ALA A 33 -0.56 -2.18 0.21
C ALA A 33 0.57 -1.32 -0.38
N LEU A 34 0.21 -0.32 -1.17
CA LEU A 34 1.14 0.66 -1.73
C LEU A 34 1.15 1.91 -0.85
N VAL A 35 2.33 2.34 -0.39
CA VAL A 35 2.49 3.62 0.29
C VAL A 35 2.37 4.77 -0.72
N ILE A 36 1.43 5.69 -0.48
CA ILE A 36 1.13 6.82 -1.37
C ILE A 36 1.31 8.19 -0.70
N SER A 37 1.62 8.24 0.60
CA SER A 37 1.97 9.49 1.29
C SER A 37 3.42 9.88 1.09
N GLU A 38 3.67 11.19 1.05
CA GLU A 38 5.02 11.76 1.05
C GLU A 38 5.73 11.61 2.39
N ALA A 39 7.07 11.67 2.36
CA ALA A 39 7.89 11.57 3.57
C ALA A 39 7.59 12.68 4.61
N ALA A 40 7.19 13.87 4.15
CA ALA A 40 6.78 14.97 5.03
C ALA A 40 5.52 14.63 5.83
N TYR A 41 4.51 14.02 5.18
CA TYR A 41 3.31 13.53 5.85
C TYR A 41 3.68 12.49 6.92
N THR A 42 4.48 11.50 6.52
CA THR A 42 4.91 10.42 7.42
C THR A 42 5.65 10.94 8.64
N ARG A 43 6.55 11.91 8.46
CA ARG A 43 7.32 12.50 9.55
C ARG A 43 6.45 13.29 10.52
N ALA A 44 5.52 14.09 10.00
CA ALA A 44 4.65 14.94 10.81
C ALA A 44 3.58 14.15 11.58
N ARG A 45 3.06 13.07 10.98
CA ARG A 45 1.94 12.29 11.55
C ARG A 45 2.35 10.99 12.22
N GLN A 46 3.56 10.48 11.94
CA GLN A 46 4.01 9.13 12.31
C GLN A 46 3.10 8.02 11.73
N GLU A 47 2.37 8.33 10.67
CA GLU A 47 1.42 7.47 9.96
C GLU A 47 1.71 7.53 8.46
N VAL A 48 1.27 6.51 7.72
CA VAL A 48 1.34 6.52 6.26
C VAL A 48 -0.05 6.41 5.65
N VAL A 49 -0.24 7.02 4.49
CA VAL A 49 -1.41 6.78 3.65
C VAL A 49 -1.06 5.68 2.66
N VAL A 50 -1.91 4.67 2.59
CA VAL A 50 -1.73 3.50 1.71
C VAL A 50 -2.96 3.26 0.84
N ALA A 51 -2.74 2.75 -0.36
CA ALA A 51 -3.77 2.16 -1.21
C ALA A 51 -3.69 0.62 -1.12
N ALA A 52 -4.83 -0.06 -0.94
CA ALA A 52 -4.84 -1.51 -0.81
C ALA A 52 -4.47 -2.20 -2.13
N ILE A 53 -3.82 -3.38 -2.05
CA ILE A 53 -3.52 -4.22 -3.21
C ILE A 53 -4.32 -5.52 -3.12
N THR A 54 -4.86 -5.98 -4.25
CA THR A 54 -5.63 -7.22 -4.37
C THR A 54 -5.14 -8.06 -5.54
N SER A 55 -5.07 -9.39 -5.36
CA SER A 55 -4.82 -10.34 -6.46
C SER A 55 -6.08 -10.69 -7.24
N ASN A 56 -7.26 -10.22 -6.82
CA ASN A 56 -8.50 -10.41 -7.57
C ASN A 56 -8.58 -9.39 -8.73
N VAL A 57 -7.81 -9.66 -9.78
CA VAL A 57 -7.69 -8.78 -10.97
C VAL A 57 -8.97 -8.73 -11.82
N GLN A 58 -9.86 -9.71 -11.68
CA GLN A 58 -11.13 -9.76 -12.42
C GLN A 58 -12.12 -8.69 -11.94
N ARG A 59 -12.02 -8.29 -10.67
CA ARG A 59 -12.87 -7.26 -10.07
C ARG A 59 -12.21 -5.89 -10.13
N ARG A 60 -11.98 -5.38 -11.34
CA ARG A 60 -11.45 -4.03 -11.54
C ARG A 60 -12.58 -3.00 -11.41
N LEU A 61 -12.44 -2.07 -10.48
CA LEU A 61 -13.38 -0.98 -10.25
C LEU A 61 -12.78 0.37 -10.70
N PHE A 62 -13.62 1.40 -10.69
CA PHE A 62 -13.15 2.77 -10.94
C PHE A 62 -12.08 3.17 -9.91
N GLY A 63 -11.00 3.80 -10.38
CA GLY A 63 -9.84 4.13 -9.55
C GLY A 63 -8.79 3.03 -9.43
N ASP A 64 -9.09 1.80 -9.85
CA ASP A 64 -8.15 0.68 -9.79
C ASP A 64 -7.16 0.69 -10.96
N HIS A 65 -5.90 0.36 -10.64
CA HIS A 65 -4.81 0.23 -11.60
C HIS A 65 -4.27 -1.20 -11.62
N LEU A 66 -4.18 -1.79 -12.82
CA LEU A 66 -3.56 -3.10 -13.01
C LEU A 66 -2.05 -2.96 -13.05
N ILE A 67 -1.37 -3.62 -12.11
CA ILE A 67 0.08 -3.53 -11.96
C ILE A 67 0.74 -4.32 -13.08
N ALA A 68 1.46 -3.64 -13.97
CA ALA A 68 2.09 -4.26 -15.13
C ALA A 68 3.24 -5.18 -14.72
N ASP A 69 4.15 -4.69 -13.84
CA ASP A 69 5.32 -5.45 -13.40
C ASP A 69 5.24 -5.78 -11.89
N TRP A 70 4.22 -6.57 -11.56
CA TRP A 70 3.94 -6.99 -10.19
C TRP A 70 5.08 -7.79 -9.54
N LYS A 71 5.88 -8.48 -10.35
CA LYS A 71 7.06 -9.22 -9.88
C LYS A 71 8.13 -8.26 -9.36
N LYS A 72 8.45 -7.20 -10.09
CA LYS A 72 9.37 -6.15 -9.59
C LYS A 72 8.84 -5.44 -8.36
N ALA A 73 7.51 -5.33 -8.24
CA ALA A 73 6.85 -4.80 -7.04
C ALA A 73 6.94 -5.72 -5.80
N GLY A 74 7.48 -6.95 -5.95
CA GLY A 74 7.61 -7.93 -4.86
C GLY A 74 6.31 -8.68 -4.54
N LEU A 75 5.34 -8.65 -5.44
CA LEU A 75 4.08 -9.36 -5.29
C LEU A 75 4.23 -10.81 -5.78
N LEU A 76 3.43 -11.72 -5.21
CA LEU A 76 3.46 -13.15 -5.58
C LEU A 76 2.58 -13.49 -6.78
N PHE A 77 1.58 -12.65 -7.06
CA PHE A 77 0.58 -12.88 -8.09
C PHE A 77 0.27 -11.57 -8.84
N PRO A 78 -0.25 -11.65 -10.08
CA PRO A 78 -0.86 -10.51 -10.74
C PRO A 78 -1.86 -9.81 -9.81
N SER A 79 -1.80 -8.48 -9.75
CA SER A 79 -2.52 -7.71 -8.74
C SER A 79 -2.95 -6.34 -9.25
N LEU A 80 -3.96 -5.75 -8.59
CA LEU A 80 -4.40 -4.38 -8.75
C LEU A 80 -4.00 -3.54 -7.54
N VAL A 81 -3.61 -2.28 -7.75
CA VAL A 81 -3.74 -1.24 -6.72
C VAL A 81 -5.18 -0.74 -6.78
N THR A 82 -5.88 -0.74 -5.65
CA THR A 82 -7.29 -0.33 -5.61
C THR A 82 -7.45 1.16 -5.29
N GLY A 83 -8.61 1.71 -5.61
CA GLY A 83 -9.03 3.03 -5.12
C GLY A 83 -9.29 3.10 -3.60
N VAL A 84 -9.13 1.99 -2.86
CA VAL A 84 -9.38 1.95 -1.42
C VAL A 84 -8.16 2.46 -0.65
N VAL A 85 -8.23 3.72 -0.24
CA VAL A 85 -7.19 4.43 0.50
C VAL A 85 -7.46 4.39 2.00
N ARG A 86 -6.40 4.22 2.81
CA ARG A 86 -6.45 4.26 4.28
C ARG A 86 -5.21 4.92 4.86
N THR A 87 -5.37 5.60 5.99
CA THR A 87 -4.26 6.00 6.85
C THR A 87 -4.00 4.90 7.88
N ILE A 88 -2.75 4.51 8.07
CA ILE A 88 -2.34 3.47 9.04
C ILE A 88 -1.15 3.92 9.87
N LYS A 89 -1.07 3.40 11.10
CA LYS A 89 0.13 3.52 11.93
C LYS A 89 1.25 2.69 11.31
N GLN A 90 2.49 3.18 11.38
CA GLN A 90 3.66 2.45 10.91
C GLN A 90 3.81 1.08 11.61
N THR A 91 3.36 0.96 12.87
CA THR A 91 3.36 -0.30 13.62
C THR A 91 2.45 -1.39 13.05
N MET A 92 1.52 -1.03 12.15
CA MET A 92 0.66 -2.00 11.46
C MET A 92 1.36 -2.67 10.28
N ILE A 93 2.48 -2.10 9.83
CA ILE A 93 3.30 -2.64 8.74
C ILE A 93 4.17 -3.76 9.29
N ASP A 94 4.02 -4.95 8.70
CA ASP A 94 4.80 -6.14 9.06
C ASP A 94 6.20 -6.07 8.45
N ARG A 95 6.26 -5.84 7.13
CA ARG A 95 7.51 -5.71 6.36
C ARG A 95 7.30 -5.04 5.01
N ARG A 96 8.38 -4.56 4.42
CA ARG A 96 8.43 -4.15 3.00
C ARG A 96 8.58 -5.38 2.11
N LEU A 97 7.79 -5.44 1.03
CA LEU A 97 7.83 -6.49 0.00
C LEU A 97 8.70 -6.07 -1.19
N GLY A 98 8.64 -4.78 -1.58
CA GLY A 98 9.34 -4.27 -2.74
C GLY A 98 9.07 -2.78 -2.97
N THR A 99 9.36 -2.32 -4.18
CA THR A 99 9.02 -0.97 -4.65
C THR A 99 8.24 -1.08 -5.95
N MET A 100 7.15 -0.34 -6.04
CA MET A 100 6.35 -0.25 -7.24
C MET A 100 7.17 0.35 -8.39
N PRO A 101 7.12 -0.22 -9.60
CA PRO A 101 7.74 0.38 -10.78
C PRO A 101 7.21 1.79 -11.05
N GLU A 102 8.08 2.69 -11.52
CA GLU A 102 7.72 4.10 -11.77
C GLU A 102 6.50 4.25 -12.72
N PRO A 103 6.38 3.51 -13.84
CA PRO A 103 5.21 3.62 -14.71
C PRO A 103 3.89 3.25 -14.00
N ASP A 104 3.95 2.29 -13.08
CA ASP A 104 2.79 1.89 -12.28
C ASP A 104 2.47 2.94 -11.21
N ILE A 105 3.48 3.59 -10.59
CA ILE A 105 3.27 4.71 -9.67
C ILE A 105 2.58 5.87 -10.37
N GLU A 106 3.05 6.26 -11.56
CA GLU A 106 2.44 7.34 -12.33
C GLU A 106 0.99 7.04 -12.70
N ALA A 107 0.70 5.79 -13.10
CA ALA A 107 -0.65 5.36 -13.43
C ALA A 107 -1.57 5.39 -12.20
N VAL A 108 -1.10 4.91 -11.05
CA VAL A 108 -1.82 5.02 -9.78
C VAL A 108 -2.07 6.48 -9.40
N ASN A 109 -1.09 7.37 -9.60
CA ASN A 109 -1.29 8.79 -9.32
C ASN A 109 -2.40 9.40 -10.20
N ARG A 110 -2.49 8.99 -11.48
CA ARG A 110 -3.58 9.42 -12.37
C ARG A 110 -4.93 8.86 -11.95
N THR A 111 -5.01 7.59 -11.55
CA THR A 111 -6.29 6.99 -11.12
C THR A 111 -6.77 7.55 -9.78
N LEU A 112 -5.86 7.83 -8.85
CA LEU A 112 -6.19 8.46 -7.57
C LEU A 112 -6.67 9.89 -7.74
N ARG A 113 -5.99 10.70 -8.58
CA ARG A 113 -6.44 12.05 -8.92
C ARG A 113 -7.86 12.05 -9.48
N ARG A 114 -8.11 11.18 -10.47
CA ARG A 114 -9.45 11.01 -11.04
C ARG A 114 -10.49 10.56 -10.00
N SER A 115 -10.12 9.68 -9.08
CA SER A 115 -11.01 9.21 -8.00
C SER A 115 -11.40 10.30 -7.01
N LEU A 116 -10.59 11.36 -6.91
CA LEU A 116 -10.76 12.46 -5.97
C LEU A 116 -11.16 13.78 -6.67
N ASP A 117 -11.42 13.75 -7.97
CA ASP A 117 -11.69 14.93 -8.81
C ASP A 117 -10.58 16.00 -8.73
N LEU A 118 -9.32 15.54 -8.84
CA LEU A 118 -8.08 16.34 -8.81
C LEU A 118 -7.27 16.24 -10.11
#